data_AF-A0A960HN12-F1
#
_entry.id   AF-A0A960HN12-F1
#
_cell.length_a   1.000
_cell.length_b   1.000
_cell.length_c   1.000
_cell.angle_alpha   90.00
_cell.angle_beta   90.00
_cell.angle_gamma   90.00
#
_symmetry.space_group_name_H-M   'P 1'
#
loop_
_entity.id
_entity.type
_entity.pdbx_description
1 polymer ?
#
loop_
_entity_poly.entity_id
_entity_poly.type
_entity_poly.pdbx_seq_one_letter_code
_entity_poly.pdbx_strand_id
1 'polypeptide(L)' 'GTGNVVEAVRHLRQITGDIRKITQADPAELFEWAKRLQAPLPLVQELHETGALPVPLFCAGG' A
#
# COMPACT_ATOMS: atom_id res chain seq x y z
N GLY A 1 8.98 20.22 -14.13
CA GLY A 1 7.77 19.41 -13.91
C GLY A 1 7.04 19.32 -15.22
N THR A 2 6.52 18.15 -15.57
CA THR A 2 5.74 17.95 -16.80
C THR A 2 4.31 18.51 -16.68
N GLY A 3 3.91 19.00 -15.49
CA GLY A 3 2.55 19.44 -15.20
C GLY A 3 1.50 18.31 -15.19
N ASN A 4 1.93 17.05 -15.28
CA ASN A 4 1.10 15.88 -15.38
C ASN A 4 0.94 15.14 -14.04
N VAL A 5 -0.20 15.37 -13.39
CA VAL A 5 -0.60 14.75 -12.12
C VAL A 5 -1.11 13.30 -12.26
N VAL A 6 -1.34 12.80 -13.49
CA VAL A 6 -1.97 11.49 -13.73
C VAL A 6 -1.19 10.35 -13.07
N GLU A 7 0.14 10.37 -13.16
CA GLU A 7 0.97 9.31 -12.58
C GLU A 7 1.01 9.35 -11.06
N ALA A 8 1.02 10.55 -10.46
CA ALA A 8 0.90 10.69 -9.01
C ALA A 8 -0.43 10.13 -8.48
N VAL A 9 -1.54 10.42 -9.18
CA VAL A 9 -2.86 9.88 -8.83
C VAL A 9 -2.92 8.37 -9.02
N ARG A 10 -2.29 7.82 -10.07
CA ARG A 10 -2.20 6.38 -10.30
C ARG A 10 -1.51 5.69 -9.12
N HIS A 11 -0.35 6.19 -8.70
CA HIS A 11 0.40 5.63 -7.58
C HIS A 11 -0.40 5.69 -6.26
N LEU A 12 -1.02 6.83 -5.95
CA LEU A 12 -1.85 6.96 -4.75
C LEU A 12 -3.01 5.96 -4.73
N ARG A 13 -3.71 5.81 -5.86
CA ARG A 13 -4.84 4.87 -5.96
C ARG A 13 -4.38 3.43 -5.81
N GLN A 14 -3.21 3.08 -6.34
CA GLN A 14 -2.62 1.76 -6.17
C GLN A 14 -2.29 1.49 -4.71
N ILE A 15 -1.52 2.38 -4.06
CA ILE A 15 -1.09 2.23 -2.66
C ILE A 15 -2.31 2.12 -1.73
N THR A 16 -3.24 3.06 -1.82
CA THR A 16 -4.44 3.06 -0.96
C THR A 16 -5.38 1.89 -1.25
N GLY A 17 -5.43 1.43 -2.51
CA GLY A 17 -6.19 0.25 -2.90
C GLY A 17 -5.61 -1.03 -2.32
N ASP A 18 -4.28 -1.18 -2.32
CA ASP A 18 -3.63 -2.38 -1.79
C ASP A 18 -3.70 -2.43 -0.26
N ILE A 19 -3.58 -1.30 0.45
CA ILE A 19 -3.83 -1.23 1.90
C ILE A 19 -5.23 -1.75 2.24
N ARG A 20 -6.27 -1.31 1.50
CA ARG A 20 -7.65 -1.78 1.72
C ARG A 20 -7.85 -3.27 1.46
N LYS A 21 -7.11 -3.85 0.53
CA LYS A 21 -7.17 -5.30 0.26
C LYS A 21 -6.48 -6.08 1.36
N ILE A 22 -5.32 -5.61 1.82
CA ILE A 22 -4.57 -6.25 2.91
C ILE A 22 -5.39 -6.25 4.20
N THR A 23 -6.09 -5.15 4.53
CA THR A 23 -6.95 -5.10 5.73
C THR A 23 -8.16 -6.05 5.68
N GLN A 24 -8.56 -6.48 4.48
CA GLN A 24 -9.69 -7.40 4.28
C GLN A 24 -9.23 -8.83 3.97
N ALA A 25 -7.94 -9.06 3.78
CA ALA A 25 -7.38 -10.37 3.48
C ALA A 25 -7.52 -11.30 4.67
N ASP A 26 -7.62 -12.61 4.41
CA ASP A 26 -7.54 -13.60 5.49
C ASP A 26 -6.11 -13.59 6.08
N PRO A 27 -5.91 -13.71 7.41
CA PRO A 27 -4.58 -13.81 8.01
C PRO A 27 -3.64 -14.84 7.34
N ALA A 28 -4.19 -15.94 6.81
CA ALA A 28 -3.43 -16.96 6.08
C ALA A 28 -2.85 -16.45 4.74
N GLU A 29 -3.43 -15.41 4.14
CA GLU A 29 -3.00 -14.83 2.87
C GLU A 29 -1.87 -13.80 3.03
N LEU A 30 -1.59 -13.32 4.26
CA LEU A 30 -0.63 -12.23 4.50
C LEU A 30 0.80 -12.56 4.05
N PHE A 31 1.19 -13.84 4.11
CA PHE A 31 2.49 -14.28 3.59
C PHE A 31 2.59 -14.14 2.08
N GLU A 32 1.53 -14.49 1.35
CA GLU A 32 1.50 -14.34 -0.12
C GLU A 32 1.45 -12.86 -0.51
N TRP A 33 0.71 -12.03 0.24
CA TRP A 33 0.75 -10.57 0.07
C TRP A 33 2.16 -10.00 0.24
N ALA A 34 2.87 -10.38 1.30
CA ALA A 34 4.24 -9.95 1.54
C ALA A 34 5.18 -10.36 0.40
N LYS A 35 5.04 -11.60 -0.09
CA LYS A 35 5.81 -12.11 -1.22
C LYS A 35 5.52 -11.34 -2.52
N ARG A 36 4.24 -11.12 -2.84
CA ARG A 36 3.80 -10.40 -4.04
C ARG A 36 4.28 -8.95 -4.06
N LEU A 37 4.21 -8.28 -2.91
CA LEU A 37 4.65 -6.88 -2.76
C LEU A 37 6.16 -6.76 -2.55
N GLN A 38 6.86 -7.88 -2.38
CA GLN A 38 8.27 -7.92 -2.01
C GLN A 38 8.56 -7.08 -0.77
N ALA A 39 7.66 -7.17 0.22
CA ALA A 39 7.68 -6.40 1.45
C ALA A 39 7.93 -7.30 2.67
N PRO A 40 8.47 -6.77 3.78
CA PRO A 40 8.61 -7.51 5.01
C PRO A 40 7.24 -7.98 5.55
N LEU A 41 7.13 -9.26 5.91
CA LEU A 41 5.90 -9.82 6.49
C LEU A 41 5.40 -9.04 7.72
N PRO A 42 6.25 -8.62 8.68
CA PRO A 42 5.78 -7.86 9.84
C PRO A 42 5.08 -6.55 9.46
N LEU A 43 5.54 -5.88 8.40
CA LEU A 43 4.92 -4.64 7.92
C LEU A 43 3.53 -4.91 7.30
N VAL A 44 3.38 -6.02 6.57
CA VAL A 44 2.08 -6.41 6.00
C VAL A 44 1.09 -6.81 7.11
N GLN A 45 1.57 -7.46 8.17
CA GLN A 45 0.76 -7.76 9.36
C GLN A 45 0.32 -6.50 10.09
N GLU A 46 1.23 -5.53 10.31
CA GLU A 46 0.89 -4.24 10.90
C GLU A 46 -0.15 -3.49 10.05
N LEU A 47 -0.01 -3.51 8.72
CA LEU A 47 -0.99 -2.92 7.81
C LEU A 47 -2.35 -3.61 7.88
N HIS A 48 -2.38 -4.93 8.01
CA HIS A 48 -3.62 -5.70 8.16
C HIS A 48 -4.37 -5.31 9.44
N GLU A 49 -3.65 -5.15 10.55
CA GLU A 49 -4.22 -4.81 11.85
C GLU A 49 -4.65 -3.34 11.95
N THR A 50 -3.83 -2.41 11.44
CA THR A 50 -4.02 -0.96 11.65
C THR A 50 -4.75 -0.28 10.50
N GLY A 51 -4.66 -0.83 9.28
CA GLY A 51 -5.15 -0.21 8.06
C GLY A 51 -4.46 1.09 7.66
N ALA A 52 -3.30 1.40 8.24
CA ALA A 52 -2.57 2.64 7.98
C ALA A 52 -1.06 2.37 7.88
N LEU A 53 -0.38 3.12 6.99
CA LEU A 53 1.08 3.09 6.94
C LEU A 53 1.66 3.64 8.26
N PRO A 54 2.79 3.09 8.75
CA PRO A 54 3.45 3.59 9.96
C PRO A 54 4.10 4.98 9.76
N VAL A 55 4.05 5.51 8.54
CA VAL A 55 4.61 6.80 8.15
C VAL A 55 3.61 7.59 7.29
N PRO A 56 3.71 8.92 7.26
CA PRO A 56 2.88 9.74 6.38
C PRO A 56 3.07 9.41 4.90
N LEU A 57 1.96 9.32 4.16
CA LEU A 57 1.97 9.19 2.71
C LEU A 57 1.85 10.57 2.05
N PHE A 58 2.94 11.06 1.47
CA PHE A 58 2.95 12.27 0.66
C PHE A 58 2.92 11.95 -0.82
N CYS A 59 2.38 12.87 -1.61
CA CYS A 59 2.36 12.77 -3.06
C CYS A 59 3.26 13.82 -3.70
N ALA A 60 4.08 13.41 -4.65
CA ALA A 60 4.92 14.31 -5.45
C ALA A 60 4.78 13.93 -6.92
N GLY A 61 4.42 14.92 -7.75
CA GLY A 61 4.19 14.74 -9.18
C GLY A 61 3.28 15.84 -9.72
N GLY A 62 3.87 16.68 -10.58
CA GLY A 62 3.30 17.82 -11.27
C GLY A 62 4.07 17.99 -12.56
#